data_AF-A0AAA9SPQ9-F1
#
_entry.id   AF-A0AAA9SPQ9-F1
#
_cell.length_a   1.000
_cell.length_b   1.000
_cell.length_c   1.000
_cell.angle_alpha   90.00
_cell.angle_beta   90.00
_cell.angle_gamma   90.00
#
_symmetry.space_group_name_H-M   'P 1'
#
loop_
_entity.id
_entity.type
_entity.pdbx_description
1 polymer ?
#
loop_
_entity_poly.entity_id
_entity_poly.type
_entity_poly.pdbx_seq_one_letter_code
_entity_poly.pdbx_strand_id
1 'polypeptide(L)'
;MEAGAGAGAGASGWSCPGPGPTVTTLGSYEVSEGCERKKGQRWGSLERRGMQAMEGEVLLPALYEEEEEEEEEEEEMEEEEDSGQKGGNAGSLSMSKHRGLSLTETELEELRAQVLRLVAELEETRELAGQHEDDSLELQGLLEDERMASAQQAEVFTKQIQQLQGELRSLREEISLLEREKECELKEIEQELHLARAEIQTLRQAAEDSATEHDSDIASLQEDICRMQNELEDMDRIRGEYEMEITSLRAEIDMKNSDPSNSFSLSDFSEMQEELQQLRERYHFLNEEYRALQESNSSLTGQLADLESERTRRATERWLESQTLRTMRSAESQTSEEDFLEPDPGMHLLRQQLLGAKEQMHDMQSKCKKLTCELQELHHHRRTSEEEQRRLQRELKCAQNEVLRFQTSHSVTQELQCQLQKLQLQCQSISCEKDKLLDVQQHLRDTLRCHEAEVQHLRGVVTTYQESSEKSAEVHAQLQETKRLYQCSQETLDRQKHMYDQLEQEFLLCQQELQQLRSTQSILEDKGKCANKSSPAPDPPIFSLPLVGLVVISALLWCWWAETSS
;
A
#
# COMPACT_ATOMS: atom_id res chain seq x y z
N MET A 1 1.51 -59.09 23.15
CA MET A 1 2.26 -59.21 24.42
C MET A 1 3.31 -58.13 24.38
N GLU A 2 3.57 -57.46 25.51
CA GLU A 2 4.50 -56.32 25.63
C GLU A 2 4.19 -55.08 24.78
N ALA A 3 4.86 -53.97 25.09
CA ALA A 3 4.55 -52.61 24.64
C ALA A 3 5.83 -51.75 24.59
N GLY A 4 5.78 -50.65 23.84
CA GLY A 4 6.85 -49.66 23.78
C GLY A 4 6.30 -48.29 23.41
N ALA A 5 6.16 -47.41 24.40
CA ALA A 5 5.72 -46.03 24.18
C ALA A 5 6.94 -45.10 24.01
N GLY A 6 6.84 -44.13 23.11
CA GLY A 6 7.86 -43.09 22.92
C GLY A 6 7.26 -41.92 22.15
N ALA A 7 7.16 -40.75 22.78
CA ALA A 7 6.61 -39.54 22.19
C ALA A 7 7.73 -38.58 21.74
N GLY A 8 7.49 -37.83 20.66
CA GLY A 8 8.36 -36.77 20.17
C GLY A 8 7.61 -35.90 19.15
N ALA A 9 7.62 -34.59 19.34
CA ALA A 9 6.91 -33.63 18.49
C ALA A 9 7.83 -33.03 17.41
N GLY A 10 7.28 -32.49 16.32
CA GLY A 10 8.09 -31.81 15.29
C GLY A 10 7.45 -31.45 13.95
N ALA A 11 6.11 -31.46 13.80
CA ALA A 11 5.46 -31.13 12.53
C ALA A 11 5.38 -29.59 12.32
N SER A 12 6.44 -28.99 11.81
CA SER A 12 6.50 -27.57 11.44
C SER A 12 5.80 -27.29 10.10
N GLY A 13 4.48 -27.12 10.13
CA GLY A 13 3.71 -26.68 8.96
C GLY A 13 4.06 -25.24 8.55
N TRP A 14 4.67 -25.08 7.36
CA TRP A 14 4.97 -23.76 6.80
C TRP A 14 3.70 -23.10 6.28
N SER A 15 3.11 -22.22 7.10
CA SER A 15 1.94 -21.42 6.70
C SER A 15 2.38 -20.27 5.81
N CYS A 16 1.90 -20.24 4.57
CA CYS A 16 2.15 -19.13 3.66
C CYS A 16 1.28 -17.92 4.04
N PRO A 17 1.85 -16.72 4.25
CA PRO A 17 1.05 -15.50 4.28
C PRO A 17 0.61 -15.17 2.84
N GLY A 18 -0.69 -14.91 2.65
CA GLY A 18 -1.22 -14.48 1.35
C GLY A 18 -0.82 -13.03 1.02
N PRO A 19 -0.76 -12.66 -0.27
CA PRO A 19 -0.47 -11.29 -0.68
C PRO A 19 -1.59 -10.32 -0.29
N GLY A 20 -1.22 -9.13 0.18
CA GLY A 20 -2.14 -7.99 0.28
C GLY A 20 -2.37 -7.32 -1.08
N PRO A 21 -3.35 -6.41 -1.19
CA PRO A 21 -3.64 -5.71 -2.44
C PRO A 21 -2.52 -4.74 -2.84
N THR A 22 -2.31 -4.61 -4.15
CA THR A 22 -1.43 -3.62 -4.78
C THR A 22 -2.00 -2.21 -4.62
N VAL A 23 -1.12 -1.19 -4.60
CA VAL A 23 -1.48 0.20 -4.88
C VAL A 23 -0.79 0.58 -6.20
N THR A 24 -1.56 0.79 -7.27
CA THR A 24 -0.97 1.20 -8.55
C THR A 24 -0.88 2.72 -8.60
N THR A 25 0.28 3.24 -8.98
CA THR A 25 0.51 4.68 -9.17
C THR A 25 0.97 4.93 -10.60
N LEU A 26 0.01 5.15 -11.49
CA LEU A 26 0.23 5.32 -12.94
C LEU A 26 0.16 6.79 -13.34
N GLY A 27 1.18 7.55 -12.90
CA GLY A 27 1.34 8.95 -13.29
C GLY A 27 1.64 9.08 -14.79
N SER A 28 0.70 9.63 -15.55
CA SER A 28 0.91 9.98 -16.96
C SER A 28 1.74 11.25 -17.09
N TYR A 29 2.81 11.21 -17.90
CA TYR A 29 3.65 12.37 -18.19
C TYR A 29 3.92 12.47 -19.69
N GLU A 30 3.05 13.19 -20.41
CA GLU A 30 3.23 13.48 -21.83
C GLU A 30 4.33 14.52 -22.05
N VAL A 31 5.50 14.08 -22.53
CA VAL A 31 6.57 14.97 -22.96
C VAL A 31 6.19 15.63 -24.29
N SER A 32 6.15 16.96 -24.29
CA SER A 32 5.99 17.75 -25.52
C SER A 32 7.30 17.83 -26.31
N GLU A 33 7.40 17.12 -27.43
CA GLU A 33 8.29 17.49 -28.54
C GLU A 33 7.47 17.78 -29.81
N GLY A 34 7.95 18.72 -30.63
CA GLY A 34 7.09 19.41 -31.59
C GLY A 34 7.53 19.38 -33.04
N CYS A 35 6.52 19.49 -33.91
CA CYS A 35 6.59 20.02 -35.27
C CYS A 35 7.36 19.21 -36.34
N GLU A 36 6.59 18.63 -37.28
CA GLU A 36 6.88 18.94 -38.69
C GLU A 36 5.63 19.20 -39.53
N ARG A 37 5.86 19.87 -40.67
CA ARG A 37 4.86 20.61 -41.44
C ARG A 37 4.16 19.73 -42.50
N LYS A 38 2.86 19.98 -42.77
CA LYS A 38 2.32 20.48 -44.07
C LYS A 38 0.78 20.45 -44.15
N LYS A 39 0.22 21.49 -44.81
CA LYS A 39 -1.01 21.55 -45.66
C LYS A 39 -2.26 20.70 -45.28
N GLY A 40 -3.48 21.25 -45.24
CA GLY A 40 -3.92 22.62 -45.55
C GLY A 40 -5.45 22.76 -45.69
N GLN A 41 -5.89 23.98 -46.00
CA GLN A 41 -7.27 24.47 -46.22
C GLN A 41 -8.32 23.44 -46.70
N ARG A 42 -9.52 23.43 -46.08
CA ARG A 42 -10.77 23.95 -46.69
C ARG A 42 -11.90 24.14 -45.67
N TRP A 43 -12.82 25.06 -45.94
CA TRP A 43 -14.11 25.22 -45.24
C TRP A 43 -15.22 24.39 -45.91
N GLY A 44 -16.26 24.03 -45.14
CA GLY A 44 -17.63 23.96 -45.66
C GLY A 44 -18.50 22.77 -45.20
N SER A 45 -19.70 23.11 -44.69
CA SER A 45 -20.93 22.28 -44.61
C SER A 45 -20.88 21.00 -43.76
N LEU A 46 -21.65 20.91 -42.67
CA LEU A 46 -23.13 20.85 -42.58
C LEU A 46 -23.68 19.46 -42.90
N GLU A 47 -24.03 18.71 -41.85
CA GLU A 47 -25.12 17.76 -41.92
C GLU A 47 -25.92 17.78 -40.59
N ARG A 48 -27.25 17.82 -40.70
CA ARG A 48 -28.20 17.80 -39.58
C ARG A 48 -29.05 16.55 -39.70
N ARG A 49 -29.18 15.75 -38.63
CA ARG A 49 -30.43 15.09 -38.18
C ARG A 49 -30.14 14.17 -36.98
N GLY A 50 -30.85 14.35 -35.87
CA GLY A 50 -30.68 13.50 -34.67
C GLY A 50 -31.34 14.05 -33.41
N MET A 51 -32.59 14.53 -33.51
CA MET A 51 -33.32 14.98 -32.32
C MET A 51 -34.00 13.80 -31.62
N GLN A 52 -33.64 13.57 -30.36
CA GLN A 52 -34.45 12.86 -29.36
C GLN A 52 -33.97 13.33 -27.97
N ALA A 53 -34.46 14.44 -27.42
CA ALA A 53 -35.84 14.73 -26.97
C ALA A 53 -36.22 14.02 -25.66
N MET A 54 -35.63 14.53 -24.57
CA MET A 54 -36.05 14.54 -23.17
C MET A 54 -35.33 15.77 -22.59
N GLU A 55 -35.81 17.01 -22.79
CA GLU A 55 -36.86 17.65 -21.99
C GLU A 55 -36.51 17.61 -20.48
N GLY A 56 -36.14 18.77 -19.91
CA GLY A 56 -35.69 18.88 -18.52
C GLY A 56 -35.13 20.24 -18.11
N GLU A 57 -34.48 20.98 -19.02
CA GLU A 57 -33.96 22.33 -18.74
C GLU A 57 -34.80 23.42 -19.41
N VAL A 58 -35.74 23.98 -18.66
CA VAL A 58 -36.25 25.34 -18.91
C VAL A 58 -35.48 26.27 -17.98
N LEU A 59 -34.43 26.90 -18.50
CA LEU A 59 -33.85 28.10 -17.89
C LEU A 59 -34.89 29.22 -17.99
N LEU A 60 -35.59 29.49 -16.89
CA LEU A 60 -36.38 30.71 -16.70
C LEU A 60 -35.44 31.81 -16.16
N PRO A 61 -35.18 32.89 -16.91
CA PRO A 61 -34.58 34.09 -16.36
C PRO A 61 -35.46 34.68 -15.25
N ALA A 62 -34.85 35.45 -14.36
CA ALA A 62 -35.56 36.04 -13.21
C ALA A 62 -36.63 37.04 -13.64
N LEU A 63 -37.89 36.57 -13.65
CA LEU A 63 -39.09 37.32 -13.30
C LEU A 63 -39.94 36.41 -12.42
N TYR A 64 -39.64 36.44 -11.12
CA TYR A 64 -40.72 36.41 -10.15
C TYR A 64 -41.33 37.81 -10.19
N GLU A 65 -42.26 38.02 -11.13
CA GLU A 65 -43.40 38.86 -10.85
C GLU A 65 -44.20 38.03 -9.84
N GLU A 66 -43.94 38.25 -8.56
CA GLU A 66 -44.84 37.79 -7.52
C GLU A 66 -46.14 38.58 -7.73
N GLU A 67 -47.21 37.87 -8.09
CA GLU A 67 -48.58 38.35 -7.89
C GLU A 67 -48.79 38.39 -6.37
N GLU A 68 -48.14 39.35 -5.71
CA GLU A 68 -48.60 39.88 -4.44
C GLU A 68 -49.97 40.52 -4.76
N GLU A 69 -51.03 39.77 -4.48
CA GLU A 69 -52.33 40.38 -4.17
C GLU A 69 -52.15 41.15 -2.85
N GLU A 70 -51.47 42.31 -2.94
CA GLU A 70 -51.74 43.40 -2.01
C GLU A 70 -53.21 43.76 -2.22
N GLU A 71 -54.09 43.24 -1.35
CA GLU A 71 -55.40 43.83 -1.12
C GLU A 71 -55.15 45.22 -0.52
N GLU A 72 -54.93 46.21 -1.39
CA GLU A 72 -55.09 47.63 -1.08
C GLU A 72 -56.56 47.85 -0.67
N GLU A 73 -56.87 47.64 0.61
CA GLU A 73 -58.07 48.19 1.21
C GLU A 73 -57.94 49.72 1.22
N GLU A 74 -58.46 50.35 0.16
CA GLU A 74 -58.66 51.80 0.08
C GLU A 74 -59.62 52.25 1.20
N GLU A 75 -59.10 52.54 2.40
CA GLU A 75 -59.86 53.27 3.42
C GLU A 75 -60.12 54.71 2.94
N GLU A 76 -61.34 54.97 2.46
CA GLU A 76 -61.81 56.32 2.13
C GLU A 76 -61.91 57.21 3.39
N MET A 77 -60.79 57.83 3.80
CA MET A 77 -60.82 58.97 4.72
C MET A 77 -61.42 60.21 4.04
N GLU A 78 -62.71 60.48 4.28
CA GLU A 78 -63.32 61.79 3.98
C GLU A 78 -62.82 62.87 4.98
N GLU A 79 -61.69 63.52 4.68
CA GLU A 79 -61.30 64.78 5.33
C GLU A 79 -62.19 65.96 4.86
N GLU A 80 -63.34 66.20 5.53
CA GLU A 80 -63.99 67.53 5.50
C GLU A 80 -63.40 68.47 6.57
N GLU A 81 -62.42 69.30 6.19
CA GLU A 81 -62.02 70.50 6.96
C GLU A 81 -62.34 71.82 6.20
N ASP A 82 -62.76 72.83 6.96
CA ASP A 82 -63.21 74.14 6.48
C ASP A 82 -62.08 74.96 5.80
N SER A 83 -62.36 75.50 4.61
CA SER A 83 -61.50 76.51 3.96
C SER A 83 -62.28 77.69 3.38
N GLY A 84 -63.20 78.27 4.17
CA GLY A 84 -64.02 79.40 3.75
C GLY A 84 -63.23 80.68 3.41
N GLN A 85 -63.30 81.16 2.16
CA GLN A 85 -63.06 82.60 1.90
C GLN A 85 -63.79 83.26 0.70
N LYS A 86 -64.79 84.10 1.05
CA LYS A 86 -65.21 85.37 0.40
C LYS A 86 -65.41 85.43 -1.13
N GLY A 87 -66.70 85.48 -1.51
CA GLY A 87 -67.17 86.25 -2.68
C GLY A 87 -68.70 86.09 -2.85
N GLY A 88 -69.54 87.13 -2.84
CA GLY A 88 -69.27 88.57 -2.84
C GLY A 88 -70.26 89.33 -3.73
N ASN A 89 -71.57 89.13 -3.56
CA ASN A 89 -72.60 89.84 -4.33
C ASN A 89 -73.73 90.38 -3.43
N ALA A 90 -74.10 91.65 -3.61
CA ALA A 90 -75.00 92.38 -2.71
C ALA A 90 -76.41 92.54 -3.31
N GLY A 91 -77.35 91.67 -2.92
CA GLY A 91 -78.78 91.84 -3.21
C GLY A 91 -79.47 92.70 -2.16
N SER A 92 -79.81 93.95 -2.48
CA SER A 92 -80.37 94.90 -1.51
C SER A 92 -81.90 94.78 -1.32
N LEU A 93 -82.30 94.72 -0.05
CA LEU A 93 -83.47 95.39 0.55
C LEU A 93 -84.88 95.18 -0.04
N SER A 94 -85.75 94.54 0.75
CA SER A 94 -87.17 94.90 0.84
C SER A 94 -87.68 94.76 2.28
N MET A 95 -87.60 95.85 3.05
CA MET A 95 -88.08 95.92 4.43
C MET A 95 -89.61 95.92 4.52
N SER A 96 -90.21 94.81 4.96
CA SER A 96 -91.37 94.79 5.87
C SER A 96 -91.62 93.35 6.37
N LYS A 97 -92.17 93.12 7.57
CA LYS A 97 -92.92 94.03 8.45
C LYS A 97 -92.58 93.71 9.92
N HIS A 98 -92.49 94.72 10.78
CA HIS A 98 -92.34 94.48 12.22
C HIS A 98 -93.52 93.66 12.75
N ARG A 99 -93.24 92.42 13.18
CA ARG A 99 -93.95 91.81 14.31
C ARG A 99 -92.94 91.71 15.44
N GLY A 100 -92.79 92.81 16.17
CA GLY A 100 -92.13 92.77 17.47
C GLY A 100 -93.01 91.92 18.39
N LEU A 101 -92.76 90.61 18.39
CA LEU A 101 -93.26 89.75 19.44
C LEU A 101 -92.50 90.17 20.69
N SER A 102 -93.18 90.93 21.56
CA SER A 102 -92.75 91.14 22.92
C SER A 102 -92.91 89.81 23.64
N LEU A 103 -91.92 88.93 23.45
CA LEU A 103 -91.79 87.70 24.23
C LEU A 103 -91.89 88.08 25.70
N THR A 104 -92.72 87.37 26.47
CA THR A 104 -92.76 87.59 27.92
C THR A 104 -91.40 87.22 28.50
N GLU A 105 -91.07 87.79 29.66
CA GLU A 105 -89.78 87.57 30.33
C GLU A 105 -89.46 86.07 30.44
N THR A 106 -90.49 85.28 30.76
CA THR A 106 -90.50 83.81 30.78
C THR A 106 -90.18 83.14 29.43
N GLU A 107 -90.76 83.60 28.31
CA GLU A 107 -90.48 83.02 26.98
C GLU A 107 -89.01 83.30 26.57
N LEU A 108 -88.48 84.45 26.99
CA LEU A 108 -87.08 84.84 26.77
C LEU A 108 -86.12 84.02 27.66
N GLU A 109 -86.55 83.66 28.87
CA GLU A 109 -85.82 82.78 29.80
C GLU A 109 -85.86 81.31 29.37
N GLU A 110 -86.99 80.81 28.88
CA GLU A 110 -87.10 79.48 28.26
C GLU A 110 -86.19 79.35 27.03
N LEU A 111 -86.14 80.38 26.19
CA LEU A 111 -85.29 80.37 24.99
C LEU A 111 -83.80 80.46 25.36
N ARG A 112 -83.43 81.20 26.42
CA ARG A 112 -82.07 81.13 27.01
C ARG A 112 -81.75 79.74 27.56
N ALA A 113 -82.69 79.08 28.24
CA ALA A 113 -82.49 77.73 28.77
C ALA A 113 -82.36 76.68 27.65
N GLN A 114 -83.06 76.86 26.52
CA GLN A 114 -82.87 76.03 25.32
C GLN A 114 -81.48 76.26 24.70
N VAL A 115 -81.03 77.51 24.55
CA VAL A 115 -79.68 77.82 24.04
C VAL A 115 -78.58 77.25 24.95
N LEU A 116 -78.72 77.39 26.28
CA LEU A 116 -77.75 76.80 27.22
C LEU A 116 -77.74 75.27 27.15
N ARG A 117 -78.89 74.62 26.94
CA ARG A 117 -78.93 73.16 26.74
C ARG A 117 -78.26 72.75 25.42
N LEU A 118 -78.57 73.44 24.31
CA LEU A 118 -77.94 73.18 23.02
C LEU A 118 -76.42 73.42 23.05
N VAL A 119 -75.93 74.38 23.84
CA VAL A 119 -74.49 74.56 24.06
C VAL A 119 -73.91 73.38 24.83
N ALA A 120 -74.55 72.90 25.91
CA ALA A 120 -74.09 71.73 26.64
C ALA A 120 -74.14 70.43 25.79
N GLU A 121 -75.18 70.24 24.96
CA GLU A 121 -75.30 69.13 24.01
C GLU A 121 -74.21 69.20 22.91
N LEU A 122 -73.82 70.42 22.48
CA LEU A 122 -72.69 70.63 21.56
C LEU A 122 -71.31 70.45 22.22
N GLU A 123 -71.18 70.79 23.50
CA GLU A 123 -69.97 70.53 24.28
C GLU A 123 -69.81 69.02 24.54
N GLU A 124 -70.88 68.30 24.90
CA GLU A 124 -70.90 66.84 25.07
C GLU A 124 -70.57 66.11 23.76
N THR A 125 -71.18 66.49 22.63
CA THR A 125 -70.84 65.90 21.31
C THR A 125 -69.41 66.22 20.86
N ARG A 126 -68.84 67.36 21.25
CA ARG A 126 -67.42 67.67 20.99
C ARG A 126 -66.47 66.86 21.88
N GLU A 127 -66.80 66.66 23.16
CA GLU A 127 -66.01 65.80 24.04
C GLU A 127 -66.05 64.34 23.60
N LEU A 128 -67.18 63.86 23.06
CA LEU A 128 -67.30 62.55 22.43
C LEU A 128 -66.53 62.44 21.11
N ALA A 129 -66.53 63.48 20.27
CA ALA A 129 -65.72 63.50 19.05
C ALA A 129 -64.22 63.40 19.37
N GLY A 130 -63.73 64.18 20.34
CA GLY A 130 -62.35 64.09 20.81
C GLY A 130 -61.98 62.73 21.42
N GLN A 131 -62.92 62.07 22.11
CA GLN A 131 -62.73 60.69 22.59
C GLN A 131 -62.61 59.70 21.42
N HIS A 132 -63.40 59.86 20.35
CA HIS A 132 -63.27 59.02 19.16
C HIS A 132 -62.00 59.30 18.35
N GLU A 133 -61.53 60.55 18.32
CA GLU A 133 -60.20 60.90 17.80
C GLU A 133 -59.10 60.18 18.60
N ASP A 134 -59.09 60.31 19.94
CA ASP A 134 -58.14 59.62 20.82
C ASP A 134 -58.20 58.07 20.69
N ASP A 135 -59.41 57.48 20.70
CA ASP A 135 -59.65 56.04 20.50
C ASP A 135 -59.08 55.55 19.15
N SER A 136 -59.26 56.35 18.08
CA SER A 136 -58.78 56.00 16.74
C SER A 136 -57.25 56.02 16.65
N LEU A 137 -56.59 56.96 17.34
CA LEU A 137 -55.14 57.06 17.40
C LEU A 137 -54.51 55.93 18.25
N GLU A 138 -55.18 55.49 19.33
CA GLU A 138 -54.75 54.29 20.07
C GLU A 138 -54.88 53.03 19.20
N LEU A 139 -56.01 52.88 18.48
CA LEU A 139 -56.21 51.75 17.57
C LEU A 139 -55.20 51.74 16.41
N GLN A 140 -54.92 52.89 15.79
CA GLN A 140 -53.90 53.02 14.75
C GLN A 140 -52.53 52.60 15.29
N GLY A 141 -52.13 53.06 16.48
CA GLY A 141 -50.86 52.68 17.10
C GLY A 141 -50.74 51.17 17.33
N LEU A 142 -51.82 50.51 17.77
CA LEU A 142 -51.85 49.06 17.96
C LEU A 142 -51.78 48.28 16.63
N LEU A 143 -52.43 48.78 15.58
CA LEU A 143 -52.35 48.20 14.23
C LEU A 143 -50.96 48.37 13.61
N GLU A 144 -50.31 49.52 13.83
CA GLU A 144 -48.93 49.75 13.40
C GLU A 144 -47.95 48.80 14.14
N ASP A 145 -48.09 48.62 15.45
CA ASP A 145 -47.26 47.70 16.24
C ASP A 145 -47.44 46.22 15.79
N GLU A 146 -48.69 45.76 15.60
CA GLU A 146 -48.96 44.40 15.08
C GLU A 146 -48.43 44.22 13.64
N ARG A 147 -48.57 45.23 12.77
CA ARG A 147 -47.99 45.19 11.41
C ARG A 147 -46.46 45.10 11.47
N MET A 148 -45.81 45.85 12.36
CA MET A 148 -44.36 45.81 12.55
C MET A 148 -43.88 44.49 13.18
N ALA A 149 -44.68 43.87 14.05
CA ALA A 149 -44.41 42.53 14.61
C ALA A 149 -44.54 41.44 13.53
N SER A 150 -45.61 41.50 12.72
CA SER A 150 -45.85 40.59 11.59
C SER A 150 -44.73 40.69 10.54
N ALA A 151 -44.32 41.91 10.16
CA ALA A 151 -43.21 42.13 9.24
C ALA A 151 -41.88 41.56 9.76
N GLN A 152 -41.58 41.71 11.05
CA GLN A 152 -40.41 41.09 11.68
C GLN A 152 -40.49 39.56 11.66
N GLN A 153 -41.68 38.99 11.91
CA GLN A 153 -41.89 37.54 11.85
C GLN A 153 -41.71 37.00 10.43
N ALA A 154 -42.23 37.69 9.41
CA ALA A 154 -42.03 37.35 8.01
C ALA A 154 -40.54 37.44 7.59
N GLU A 155 -39.81 38.46 8.06
CA GLU A 155 -38.37 38.58 7.80
C GLU A 155 -37.56 37.44 8.44
N VAL A 156 -37.91 37.02 9.67
CA VAL A 156 -37.29 35.86 10.34
C VAL A 156 -37.58 34.55 9.59
N PHE A 157 -38.82 34.31 9.16
CA PHE A 157 -39.13 33.13 8.34
C PHE A 157 -38.41 33.16 6.98
N THR A 158 -38.32 34.34 6.35
CA THR A 158 -37.60 34.52 5.08
C THR A 158 -36.11 34.18 5.24
N LYS A 159 -35.46 34.67 6.30
CA LYS A 159 -34.07 34.32 6.64
C LYS A 159 -33.90 32.81 6.89
N GLN A 160 -34.82 32.19 7.63
CA GLN A 160 -34.83 30.75 7.90
C GLN A 160 -34.94 29.93 6.60
N ILE A 161 -35.82 30.34 5.67
CA ILE A 161 -36.00 29.70 4.36
C ILE A 161 -34.75 29.88 3.50
N GLN A 162 -34.18 31.08 3.42
CA GLN A 162 -32.96 31.36 2.65
C GLN A 162 -31.76 30.56 3.17
N GLN A 163 -31.62 30.40 4.49
CA GLN A 163 -30.59 29.54 5.10
C GLN A 163 -30.78 28.07 4.70
N LEU A 164 -31.99 27.51 4.88
CA LEU A 164 -32.28 26.11 4.53
C LEU A 164 -32.12 25.84 3.02
N GLN A 165 -32.48 26.80 2.16
CA GLN A 165 -32.19 26.73 0.73
C GLN A 165 -30.69 26.79 0.43
N GLY A 166 -29.91 27.50 1.24
CA GLY A 166 -28.44 27.54 1.18
C GLY A 166 -27.82 26.18 1.51
N GLU A 167 -28.20 25.62 2.66
CA GLU A 167 -27.75 24.29 3.13
C GLU A 167 -28.14 23.19 2.14
N LEU A 168 -29.35 23.23 1.58
CA LEU A 168 -29.79 22.32 0.51
C LEU A 168 -29.01 22.50 -0.81
N ARG A 169 -28.50 23.70 -1.11
CA ARG A 169 -27.64 23.94 -2.28
C ARG A 169 -26.24 23.36 -2.05
N SER A 170 -25.59 23.66 -0.92
CA SER A 170 -24.28 23.11 -0.60
C SER A 170 -24.27 21.58 -0.49
N LEU A 171 -25.30 20.97 0.09
CA LEU A 171 -25.43 19.51 0.16
C LEU A 171 -25.58 18.86 -1.22
N ARG A 172 -26.26 19.51 -2.18
CA ARG A 172 -26.35 19.03 -3.57
C ARG A 172 -25.00 19.13 -4.29
N GLU A 173 -24.26 20.21 -4.05
CA GLU A 173 -22.92 20.40 -4.58
C GLU A 173 -21.95 19.34 -4.03
N GLU A 174 -21.98 19.07 -2.73
CA GLU A 174 -21.21 18.01 -2.04
C GLU A 174 -21.55 16.62 -2.57
N ILE A 175 -22.84 16.26 -2.69
CA ILE A 175 -23.26 14.99 -3.29
C ILE A 175 -22.70 14.86 -4.72
N SER A 176 -22.81 15.91 -5.54
CA SER A 176 -22.30 15.87 -6.91
C SER A 176 -20.77 15.77 -7.00
N LEU A 177 -20.04 16.25 -5.98
CA LEU A 177 -18.59 16.09 -5.86
C LEU A 177 -18.24 14.63 -5.54
N LEU A 178 -18.87 14.06 -4.51
CA LEU A 178 -18.68 12.67 -4.10
C LEU A 178 -19.06 11.67 -5.21
N GLU A 179 -20.11 11.96 -6.00
CA GLU A 179 -20.48 11.15 -7.16
C GLU A 179 -19.40 11.17 -8.25
N ARG A 180 -18.78 12.32 -8.51
CA ARG A 180 -17.69 12.46 -9.49
C ARG A 180 -16.38 11.85 -8.99
N GLU A 181 -16.04 12.02 -7.71
CA GLU A 181 -14.87 11.40 -7.08
C GLU A 181 -14.98 9.87 -7.14
N LYS A 182 -16.12 9.30 -6.72
CA LYS A 182 -16.44 7.88 -6.86
C LYS A 182 -16.32 7.39 -8.31
N GLU A 183 -16.78 8.14 -9.31
CA GLU A 183 -16.67 7.72 -10.71
C GLU A 183 -15.22 7.78 -11.24
N CYS A 184 -14.37 8.65 -10.69
CA CYS A 184 -12.93 8.64 -10.94
C CYS A 184 -12.26 7.43 -10.27
N GLU A 185 -12.47 7.21 -8.97
CA GLU A 185 -11.94 6.06 -8.22
C GLU A 185 -12.31 4.72 -8.87
N LEU A 186 -13.57 4.56 -9.32
CA LEU A 186 -14.01 3.36 -10.03
C LEU A 186 -13.25 3.14 -11.34
N LYS A 187 -13.00 4.20 -12.13
CA LYS A 187 -12.21 4.10 -13.38
C LYS A 187 -10.75 3.80 -13.11
N GLU A 188 -10.18 4.29 -12.02
CA GLU A 188 -8.82 3.95 -11.61
C GLU A 188 -8.73 2.48 -11.19
N ILE A 189 -9.62 2.02 -10.30
CA ILE A 189 -9.70 0.61 -9.87
C ILE A 189 -9.95 -0.33 -11.06
N GLU A 190 -10.78 0.04 -12.04
CA GLU A 190 -10.97 -0.73 -13.27
C GLU A 190 -9.67 -0.83 -14.10
N GLN A 191 -8.91 0.27 -14.23
CA GLN A 191 -7.61 0.26 -14.91
C GLN A 191 -6.58 -0.59 -14.17
N GLU A 192 -6.46 -0.47 -12.83
CA GLU A 192 -5.60 -1.32 -12.01
C GLU A 192 -5.93 -2.81 -12.21
N LEU A 193 -7.22 -3.14 -12.17
CA LEU A 193 -7.72 -4.50 -12.35
C LEU A 193 -7.44 -5.03 -13.76
N HIS A 194 -7.50 -4.18 -14.80
CA HIS A 194 -7.10 -4.55 -16.16
C HIS A 194 -5.59 -4.78 -16.29
N LEU A 195 -4.76 -3.97 -15.64
CA LEU A 195 -3.29 -4.14 -15.63
C LEU A 195 -2.88 -5.41 -14.88
N ALA A 196 -3.42 -5.65 -13.68
CA ALA A 196 -3.16 -6.86 -12.90
C ALA A 196 -3.62 -8.14 -13.65
N ARG A 197 -4.72 -8.08 -14.40
CA ARG A 197 -5.15 -9.19 -15.29
C ARG A 197 -4.15 -9.44 -16.41
N ALA A 198 -3.59 -8.40 -17.02
CA ALA A 198 -2.57 -8.52 -18.07
C ALA A 198 -1.25 -9.08 -17.50
N GLU A 199 -0.81 -8.61 -16.34
CA GLU A 199 0.39 -9.11 -15.65
C GLU A 199 0.26 -10.61 -15.30
N ILE A 200 -0.89 -11.02 -14.77
CA ILE A 200 -1.21 -12.44 -14.51
C ILE A 200 -1.20 -13.28 -15.81
N GLN A 201 -1.60 -12.71 -16.95
CA GLN A 201 -1.50 -13.38 -18.25
C GLN A 201 -0.04 -13.51 -18.72
N THR A 202 0.77 -12.46 -18.62
CA THR A 202 2.19 -12.53 -19.01
C THR A 202 3.01 -13.46 -18.12
N LEU A 203 2.75 -13.47 -16.80
CA LEU A 203 3.40 -14.38 -15.86
C LEU A 203 3.00 -15.85 -16.10
N ARG A 204 1.75 -16.10 -16.52
CA ARG A 204 1.31 -17.45 -16.93
C ARG A 204 1.96 -17.90 -18.23
N GLN A 205 2.03 -17.02 -19.24
CA GLN A 205 2.70 -17.35 -20.50
C GLN A 205 4.18 -17.67 -20.25
N ALA A 206 4.91 -16.83 -19.50
CA ALA A 206 6.31 -17.10 -19.17
C ALA A 206 6.52 -18.40 -18.38
N ALA A 207 5.58 -18.78 -17.51
CA ALA A 207 5.61 -20.06 -16.80
C ALA A 207 5.28 -21.27 -17.69
N GLU A 208 4.39 -21.10 -18.67
CA GLU A 208 4.06 -22.12 -19.68
C GLU A 208 5.22 -22.31 -20.67
N ASP A 209 5.79 -21.22 -21.19
CA ASP A 209 6.98 -21.21 -22.05
C ASP A 209 8.14 -21.94 -21.36
N SER A 210 8.48 -21.55 -20.11
CA SER A 210 9.53 -22.19 -19.30
C SER A 210 9.23 -23.67 -19.00
N ALA A 211 7.97 -24.06 -18.85
CA ALA A 211 7.61 -25.48 -18.70
C ALA A 211 7.85 -26.25 -20.01
N THR A 212 7.52 -25.67 -21.17
CA THR A 212 7.80 -26.32 -22.47
C THR A 212 9.29 -26.40 -22.80
N GLU A 213 10.11 -25.42 -22.37
CA GLU A 213 11.57 -25.50 -22.44
C GLU A 213 12.08 -26.67 -21.58
N HIS A 214 11.61 -26.82 -20.34
CA HIS A 214 11.99 -27.92 -19.47
C HIS A 214 11.53 -29.29 -19.98
N ASP A 215 10.32 -29.42 -20.52
CA ASP A 215 9.85 -30.67 -21.15
C ASP A 215 10.69 -31.02 -22.40
N SER A 216 11.13 -30.01 -23.17
CA SER A 216 12.05 -30.19 -24.31
C SER A 216 13.45 -30.64 -23.86
N ASP A 217 14.00 -30.02 -22.81
CA ASP A 217 15.28 -30.44 -22.21
C ASP A 217 15.19 -31.89 -21.72
N ILE A 218 14.13 -32.24 -20.99
CA ILE A 218 13.87 -33.60 -20.50
C ILE A 218 13.78 -34.61 -21.66
N ALA A 219 13.08 -34.26 -22.75
CA ALA A 219 13.00 -35.12 -23.93
C ALA A 219 14.37 -35.32 -24.60
N SER A 220 15.20 -34.27 -24.69
CA SER A 220 16.55 -34.37 -25.25
C SER A 220 17.48 -35.27 -24.41
N LEU A 221 17.41 -35.15 -23.09
CA LEU A 221 18.17 -35.98 -22.15
C LEU A 221 17.70 -37.44 -22.15
N GLN A 222 16.41 -37.69 -22.36
CA GLN A 222 15.89 -39.05 -22.58
C GLN A 222 16.43 -39.65 -23.88
N GLU A 223 16.51 -38.86 -24.97
CA GLU A 223 17.11 -39.32 -26.23
C GLU A 223 18.60 -39.65 -26.08
N ASP A 224 19.37 -38.79 -25.39
CA ASP A 224 20.79 -39.04 -25.09
C ASP A 224 20.98 -40.30 -24.23
N ILE A 225 20.15 -40.52 -23.20
CA ILE A 225 20.21 -41.73 -22.38
C ILE A 225 19.94 -42.98 -23.23
N CYS A 226 18.93 -42.97 -24.10
CA CYS A 226 18.65 -44.11 -24.98
C CYS A 226 19.74 -44.33 -26.03
N ARG A 227 20.36 -43.27 -26.55
CA ARG A 227 21.56 -43.33 -27.42
C ARG A 227 22.73 -44.00 -26.69
N MET A 228 23.07 -43.54 -25.49
CA MET A 228 24.14 -44.13 -24.68
C MET A 228 23.84 -45.59 -24.27
N GLN A 229 22.58 -45.95 -24.04
CA GLN A 229 22.16 -47.34 -23.79
C GLN A 229 22.42 -48.23 -25.00
N ASN A 230 22.02 -47.81 -26.21
CA ASN A 230 22.28 -48.55 -27.45
C ASN A 230 23.79 -48.72 -27.71
N GLU A 231 24.60 -47.67 -27.48
CA GLU A 231 26.06 -47.73 -27.62
C GLU A 231 26.69 -48.73 -26.62
N LEU A 232 26.17 -48.81 -25.39
CA LEU A 232 26.60 -49.81 -24.41
C LEU A 232 26.18 -51.23 -24.83
N GLU A 233 24.97 -51.44 -25.35
CA GLU A 233 24.51 -52.74 -25.86
C GLU A 233 25.36 -53.22 -27.05
N ASP A 234 25.74 -52.35 -27.98
CA ASP A 234 26.63 -52.69 -29.10
C ASP A 234 28.06 -52.99 -28.62
N MET A 235 28.58 -52.26 -27.63
CA MET A 235 29.88 -52.55 -27.02
C MET A 235 29.87 -53.87 -26.23
N ASP A 236 28.76 -54.20 -25.59
CA ASP A 236 28.54 -55.49 -24.93
C ASP A 236 28.47 -56.65 -25.93
N ARG A 237 27.80 -56.45 -27.07
CA ARG A 237 27.79 -57.40 -28.20
C ARG A 237 29.19 -57.63 -28.76
N ILE A 238 29.94 -56.55 -29.04
CA ILE A 238 31.32 -56.62 -29.56
C ILE A 238 32.26 -57.30 -28.55
N ARG A 239 32.08 -57.05 -27.24
CA ARG A 239 32.81 -57.80 -26.19
C ARG A 239 32.49 -59.29 -26.24
N GLY A 240 31.21 -59.66 -26.37
CA GLY A 240 30.79 -61.06 -26.53
C GLY A 240 31.40 -61.74 -27.76
N GLU A 241 31.51 -61.02 -28.88
CA GLU A 241 32.18 -61.49 -30.10
C GLU A 241 33.67 -61.80 -29.85
N TYR A 242 34.40 -60.92 -29.15
CA TYR A 242 35.79 -61.19 -28.75
C TYR A 242 35.91 -62.30 -27.69
N GLU A 243 34.97 -62.45 -26.76
CA GLU A 243 34.96 -63.55 -25.78
C GLU A 243 34.75 -64.92 -26.46
N MET A 244 33.91 -64.97 -27.51
CA MET A 244 33.79 -66.15 -28.37
C MET A 244 35.06 -66.42 -29.18
N GLU A 245 35.71 -65.40 -29.74
CA GLU A 245 36.99 -65.57 -30.45
C GLU A 245 38.09 -66.08 -29.51
N ILE A 246 38.23 -65.49 -28.32
CA ILE A 246 39.22 -65.90 -27.30
C ILE A 246 38.97 -67.34 -26.84
N THR A 247 37.72 -67.76 -26.65
CA THR A 247 37.41 -69.15 -26.27
C THR A 247 37.62 -70.14 -27.42
N SER A 248 37.31 -69.75 -28.67
CA SER A 248 37.63 -70.53 -29.87
C SER A 248 39.13 -70.71 -30.07
N LEU A 249 39.92 -69.63 -29.95
CA LEU A 249 41.38 -69.67 -30.08
C LEU A 249 42.04 -70.51 -28.97
N ARG A 250 41.52 -70.44 -27.74
CA ARG A 250 41.97 -71.34 -26.65
C ARG A 250 41.69 -72.80 -26.99
N ALA A 251 40.47 -73.13 -27.44
CA ALA A 251 40.14 -74.49 -27.85
C ALA A 251 40.99 -74.97 -29.04
N GLU A 252 41.31 -74.11 -30.01
CA GLU A 252 42.19 -74.44 -31.13
C GLU A 252 43.64 -74.69 -30.68
N ILE A 253 44.15 -73.90 -29.73
CA ILE A 253 45.45 -74.11 -29.09
C ILE A 253 45.46 -75.44 -28.32
N ASP A 254 44.44 -75.69 -27.50
CA ASP A 254 44.33 -76.92 -26.70
C ASP A 254 44.20 -78.18 -27.59
N MET A 255 43.48 -78.11 -28.71
CA MET A 255 43.46 -79.19 -29.71
C MET A 255 44.83 -79.39 -30.35
N LYS A 256 45.50 -78.34 -30.82
CA LYS A 256 46.87 -78.44 -31.40
C LYS A 256 47.90 -78.97 -30.40
N ASN A 257 47.73 -78.70 -29.11
CA ASN A 257 48.56 -79.25 -28.03
C ASN A 257 48.20 -80.70 -27.69
N SER A 258 46.97 -81.14 -27.98
CA SER A 258 46.46 -82.49 -27.69
C SER A 258 46.60 -83.47 -28.87
N ASP A 259 46.78 -82.96 -30.09
CA ASP A 259 46.96 -83.76 -31.30
C ASP A 259 48.23 -84.63 -31.20
N PRO A 260 48.14 -85.97 -31.26
CA PRO A 260 49.32 -86.84 -31.15
C PRO A 260 50.30 -86.68 -32.32
N SER A 261 49.87 -86.06 -33.43
CA SER A 261 50.77 -85.64 -34.51
C SER A 261 51.83 -84.62 -34.04
N ASN A 262 51.56 -83.85 -32.99
CA ASN A 262 52.54 -82.94 -32.39
C ASN A 262 53.50 -83.64 -31.41
N SER A 263 53.18 -84.86 -30.93
CA SER A 263 54.14 -85.64 -30.13
C SER A 263 55.30 -86.17 -30.98
N PHE A 264 55.14 -86.22 -32.31
CA PHE A 264 56.26 -86.45 -33.23
C PHE A 264 57.34 -85.37 -33.05
N SER A 265 56.96 -84.09 -32.97
CA SER A 265 57.93 -82.98 -32.77
C SER A 265 58.70 -83.06 -31.44
N LEU A 266 58.11 -83.69 -30.41
CA LEU A 266 58.79 -83.97 -29.14
C LEU A 266 59.70 -85.21 -29.24
N SER A 267 59.33 -86.22 -30.03
CA SER A 267 60.23 -87.35 -30.35
C SER A 267 61.42 -86.86 -31.16
N ASP A 268 61.17 -86.14 -32.27
CA ASP A 268 62.19 -85.55 -33.14
C ASP A 268 63.16 -84.65 -32.38
N PHE A 269 62.65 -83.85 -31.41
CA PHE A 269 63.50 -83.02 -30.55
C PHE A 269 64.33 -83.86 -29.56
N SER A 270 63.76 -84.94 -28.99
CA SER A 270 64.49 -85.87 -28.11
C SER A 270 65.57 -86.63 -28.88
N GLU A 271 65.26 -87.13 -30.07
CA GLU A 271 66.17 -87.84 -30.97
C GLU A 271 67.30 -86.90 -31.43
N MET A 272 66.99 -85.66 -31.83
CA MET A 272 68.00 -84.66 -32.17
C MET A 272 68.85 -84.23 -30.97
N GLN A 273 68.29 -84.23 -29.75
CA GLN A 273 69.04 -83.99 -28.52
C GLN A 273 69.99 -85.16 -28.20
N GLU A 274 69.60 -86.40 -28.48
CA GLU A 274 70.46 -87.59 -28.41
C GLU A 274 71.55 -87.59 -29.50
N GLU A 275 71.24 -87.22 -30.74
CA GLU A 275 72.24 -87.05 -31.81
C GLU A 275 73.29 -85.98 -31.44
N LEU A 276 72.86 -84.84 -30.89
CA LEU A 276 73.76 -83.80 -30.39
C LEU A 276 74.65 -84.29 -29.24
N GLN A 277 74.16 -85.19 -28.39
CA GLN A 277 74.95 -85.80 -27.32
C GLN A 277 75.99 -86.80 -27.90
N GLN A 278 75.58 -87.68 -28.81
CA GLN A 278 76.47 -88.62 -29.50
C GLN A 278 77.56 -87.87 -30.30
N LEU A 279 77.22 -86.75 -30.94
CA LEU A 279 78.18 -85.92 -31.67
C LEU A 279 79.22 -85.26 -30.74
N ARG A 280 78.81 -84.83 -29.53
CA ARG A 280 79.73 -84.31 -28.50
C ARG A 280 80.71 -85.37 -28.01
N GLU A 281 80.23 -86.58 -27.75
CA GLU A 281 81.05 -87.71 -27.32
C GLU A 281 82.05 -88.11 -28.42
N ARG A 282 81.59 -88.17 -29.68
CA ARG A 282 82.46 -88.43 -30.84
C ARG A 282 83.50 -87.34 -31.08
N TYR A 283 83.16 -86.07 -30.86
CA TYR A 283 84.11 -84.97 -30.87
C TYR A 283 85.14 -85.07 -29.74
N HIS A 284 84.72 -85.49 -28.54
CA HIS A 284 85.64 -85.71 -27.41
C HIS A 284 86.67 -86.80 -27.73
N PHE A 285 86.22 -87.95 -28.26
CA PHE A 285 87.10 -89.06 -28.64
C PHE A 285 88.08 -88.66 -29.76
N LEU A 286 87.61 -87.97 -30.80
CA LEU A 286 88.47 -87.47 -31.88
C LEU A 286 89.51 -86.45 -31.39
N ASN A 287 89.17 -85.64 -30.39
CA ASN A 287 90.08 -84.69 -29.74
C ASN A 287 91.10 -85.39 -28.80
N GLU A 288 90.84 -86.61 -28.35
CA GLU A 288 91.80 -87.46 -27.64
C GLU A 288 92.74 -88.17 -28.62
N GLU A 289 92.23 -88.73 -29.73
CA GLU A 289 93.05 -89.27 -30.81
C GLU A 289 93.98 -88.20 -31.42
N TYR A 290 93.46 -87.00 -31.66
CA TYR A 290 94.24 -85.85 -32.13
C TYR A 290 95.37 -85.49 -31.15
N ARG A 291 95.10 -85.52 -29.83
CA ARG A 291 96.11 -85.25 -28.80
C ARG A 291 97.19 -86.33 -28.77
N ALA A 292 96.81 -87.60 -28.81
CA ALA A 292 97.75 -88.72 -28.87
C ALA A 292 98.61 -88.69 -30.16
N LEU A 293 98.02 -88.29 -31.29
CA LEU A 293 98.75 -88.03 -32.54
C LEU A 293 99.72 -86.86 -32.41
N GLN A 294 99.35 -85.77 -31.73
CA GLN A 294 100.24 -84.61 -31.52
C GLN A 294 101.38 -84.94 -30.53
N GLU A 295 101.12 -85.73 -29.50
CA GLU A 295 102.14 -86.27 -28.59
C GLU A 295 103.11 -87.19 -29.36
N SER A 296 102.60 -88.14 -30.15
CA SER A 296 103.40 -89.01 -31.02
C SER A 296 104.23 -88.21 -32.04
N ASN A 297 103.63 -87.21 -32.68
CA ASN A 297 104.31 -86.36 -33.66
C ASN A 297 105.42 -85.51 -33.01
N SER A 298 105.19 -84.98 -31.80
CA SER A 298 106.24 -84.26 -31.05
C SER A 298 107.39 -85.18 -30.64
N SER A 299 107.10 -86.44 -30.27
CA SER A 299 108.12 -87.47 -29.99
C SER A 299 108.93 -87.83 -31.24
N LEU A 300 108.28 -88.04 -32.38
CA LEU A 300 108.95 -88.30 -33.66
C LEU A 300 109.74 -87.09 -34.15
N THR A 301 109.26 -85.87 -33.92
CA THR A 301 109.99 -84.62 -34.24
C THR A 301 111.22 -84.45 -33.36
N GLY A 302 111.15 -84.85 -32.07
CA GLY A 302 112.31 -84.94 -31.19
C GLY A 302 113.34 -85.96 -31.70
N GLN A 303 112.90 -87.17 -32.06
CA GLN A 303 113.77 -88.21 -32.63
C GLN A 303 114.39 -87.77 -33.97
N LEU A 304 113.66 -87.02 -34.79
CA LEU A 304 114.19 -86.41 -36.02
C LEU A 304 115.22 -85.33 -35.69
N ALA A 305 114.97 -84.45 -34.71
CA ALA A 305 115.94 -83.44 -34.27
C ALA A 305 117.22 -84.08 -33.70
N ASP A 306 117.12 -85.18 -32.96
CA ASP A 306 118.26 -85.97 -32.49
C ASP A 306 119.05 -86.57 -33.67
N LEU A 307 118.36 -87.21 -34.61
CA LEU A 307 118.97 -87.75 -35.84
C LEU A 307 119.56 -86.67 -36.75
N GLU A 308 118.98 -85.47 -36.77
CA GLU A 308 119.52 -84.31 -37.47
C GLU A 308 120.70 -83.68 -36.72
N SER A 309 120.75 -83.72 -35.39
CA SER A 309 121.93 -83.35 -34.60
C SER A 309 123.09 -84.33 -34.85
N GLU A 310 122.79 -85.62 -34.94
CA GLU A 310 123.72 -86.69 -35.32
C GLU A 310 124.18 -86.55 -36.78
N ARG A 311 123.26 -86.25 -37.71
CA ARG A 311 123.57 -86.01 -39.12
C ARG A 311 124.41 -84.75 -39.29
N THR A 312 124.09 -83.66 -38.61
CA THR A 312 124.84 -82.40 -38.67
C THR A 312 126.19 -82.54 -37.99
N ARG A 313 126.32 -83.25 -36.86
CA ARG A 313 127.62 -83.63 -36.27
C ARG A 313 128.48 -84.42 -37.25
N ARG A 314 127.94 -85.49 -37.83
CA ARG A 314 128.63 -86.26 -38.89
C ARG A 314 128.82 -85.48 -40.19
N ALA A 315 128.15 -84.35 -40.38
CA ALA A 315 128.32 -83.46 -41.51
C ALA A 315 129.31 -82.32 -41.20
N THR A 316 129.49 -81.90 -39.94
CA THR A 316 130.54 -80.96 -39.53
C THR A 316 131.89 -81.66 -39.41
N GLU A 317 131.91 -82.91 -38.94
CA GLU A 317 133.05 -83.84 -39.09
C GLU A 317 133.46 -83.94 -40.57
N ARG A 318 132.56 -84.38 -41.45
CA ARG A 318 132.83 -84.46 -42.89
C ARG A 318 133.00 -83.10 -43.58
N TRP A 319 132.52 -82.00 -43.01
CA TRP A 319 132.72 -80.66 -43.56
C TRP A 319 134.10 -80.13 -43.18
N LEU A 320 134.63 -80.40 -41.99
CA LEU A 320 136.03 -80.13 -41.64
C LEU A 320 136.97 -80.97 -42.52
N GLU A 321 136.71 -82.27 -42.66
CA GLU A 321 137.42 -83.16 -43.60
C GLU A 321 137.27 -82.71 -45.07
N SER A 322 136.14 -82.11 -45.43
CA SER A 322 135.93 -81.52 -46.74
C SER A 322 136.53 -80.13 -46.90
N GLN A 323 136.70 -79.34 -45.84
CA GLN A 323 137.11 -77.93 -45.94
C GLN A 323 138.59 -77.86 -46.33
N THR A 324 139.40 -78.78 -45.81
CA THR A 324 140.77 -79.04 -46.28
C THR A 324 140.84 -79.56 -47.73
N LEU A 325 139.74 -80.08 -48.29
CA LEU A 325 139.65 -80.59 -49.66
C LEU A 325 138.85 -79.69 -50.64
N ARG A 326 138.06 -78.73 -50.15
CA ARG A 326 137.10 -77.91 -50.93
C ARG A 326 137.46 -76.42 -50.98
N THR A 327 138.66 -76.05 -50.53
CA THR A 327 139.38 -74.88 -51.09
C THR A 327 139.65 -75.06 -52.59
N MET A 328 139.46 -76.28 -53.13
CA MET A 328 139.60 -76.64 -54.54
C MET A 328 138.23 -76.70 -55.25
N ARG A 329 137.91 -75.62 -55.99
CA ARG A 329 136.83 -75.47 -57.02
C ARG A 329 135.44 -75.03 -56.53
N SER A 330 134.65 -74.46 -57.46
CA SER A 330 133.72 -73.34 -57.21
C SER A 330 132.35 -73.43 -57.95
N ALA A 331 131.45 -72.49 -57.58
CA ALA A 331 130.06 -72.21 -57.96
C ALA A 331 129.58 -72.31 -59.44
N GLU A 332 128.25 -72.39 -59.67
CA GLU A 332 127.39 -71.36 -60.34
C GLU A 332 125.91 -71.80 -60.64
N SER A 333 125.06 -70.84 -61.10
CA SER A 333 123.66 -70.92 -61.64
C SER A 333 122.49 -71.21 -60.65
N GLN A 334 121.26 -70.62 -60.67
CA GLN A 334 120.43 -69.71 -61.53
C GLN A 334 119.30 -70.31 -62.43
N THR A 335 118.04 -69.85 -62.21
CA THR A 335 116.86 -69.66 -63.12
C THR A 335 115.77 -68.86 -62.35
N SER A 336 114.87 -67.96 -62.81
CA SER A 336 114.46 -67.31 -64.10
C SER A 336 113.17 -67.80 -64.83
N GLU A 337 112.00 -67.15 -64.64
CA GLU A 337 110.87 -67.07 -65.61
C GLU A 337 109.83 -65.95 -65.27
N GLU A 338 109.03 -65.50 -66.26
CA GLU A 338 108.23 -64.23 -66.32
C GLU A 338 106.91 -64.47 -67.16
N ASP A 339 105.87 -63.64 -67.43
CA ASP A 339 105.50 -62.20 -67.29
C ASP A 339 103.94 -62.01 -67.46
N PHE A 340 103.41 -60.78 -67.66
CA PHE A 340 102.11 -60.33 -68.25
C PHE A 340 100.83 -60.17 -67.34
N LEU A 341 99.87 -59.26 -67.60
CA LEU A 341 99.51 -58.41 -68.77
C LEU A 341 98.86 -57.04 -68.36
N GLU A 342 98.77 -56.05 -69.27
CA GLU A 342 98.33 -54.64 -69.02
C GLU A 342 97.04 -54.22 -69.80
N PRO A 343 96.20 -53.25 -69.35
CA PRO A 343 94.88 -52.92 -69.96
C PRO A 343 94.84 -51.79 -71.01
N ASP A 344 93.87 -51.86 -71.93
CA ASP A 344 93.67 -50.95 -73.08
C ASP A 344 93.17 -49.50 -72.73
N PRO A 345 93.74 -48.43 -73.33
CA PRO A 345 93.33 -47.04 -73.05
C PRO A 345 91.90 -46.64 -73.46
N GLY A 346 91.30 -47.28 -74.48
CA GLY A 346 90.00 -46.86 -75.02
C GLY A 346 88.87 -46.97 -74.01
N MET A 347 88.92 -47.99 -73.15
CA MET A 347 87.98 -48.16 -72.04
C MET A 347 88.03 -47.04 -71.00
N HIS A 348 89.19 -46.41 -70.78
CA HIS A 348 89.37 -45.46 -69.68
C HIS A 348 88.58 -44.17 -69.90
N LEU A 349 88.57 -43.63 -71.12
CA LEU A 349 87.82 -42.41 -71.45
C LEU A 349 86.30 -42.63 -71.33
N LEU A 350 85.80 -43.77 -71.81
CA LEU A 350 84.36 -44.08 -71.73
C LEU A 350 83.90 -44.30 -70.29
N ARG A 351 84.72 -44.96 -69.46
CA ARG A 351 84.49 -45.12 -68.01
C ARG A 351 84.47 -43.77 -67.30
N GLN A 352 85.36 -42.84 -67.65
CA GLN A 352 85.42 -41.50 -67.06
C GLN A 352 84.17 -40.66 -67.41
N GLN A 353 83.70 -40.71 -68.65
CA GLN A 353 82.45 -40.02 -69.05
C GLN A 353 81.22 -40.60 -68.33
N LEU A 354 81.13 -41.93 -68.21
CA LEU A 354 80.02 -42.60 -67.53
C LEU A 354 80.04 -42.34 -66.01
N LEU A 355 81.22 -42.20 -65.41
CA LEU A 355 81.37 -41.77 -64.01
C LEU A 355 80.86 -40.34 -63.80
N GLY A 356 81.27 -39.38 -64.62
CA GLY A 356 80.80 -37.99 -64.52
C GLY A 356 79.29 -37.84 -64.75
N ALA A 357 78.71 -38.63 -65.67
CA ALA A 357 77.26 -38.68 -65.86
C ALA A 357 76.53 -39.28 -64.64
N LYS A 358 77.10 -40.30 -63.99
CA LYS A 358 76.58 -40.88 -62.74
C LYS A 358 76.64 -39.89 -61.58
N GLU A 359 77.72 -39.12 -61.47
CA GLU A 359 77.86 -38.05 -60.47
C GLU A 359 76.77 -36.99 -60.66
N GLN A 360 76.60 -36.47 -61.89
CA GLN A 360 75.52 -35.52 -62.21
C GLN A 360 74.12 -36.07 -61.91
N MET A 361 73.88 -37.37 -62.15
CA MET A 361 72.62 -38.04 -61.79
C MET A 361 72.39 -38.05 -60.27
N HIS A 362 73.40 -38.40 -59.47
CA HIS A 362 73.28 -38.37 -58.00
C HIS A 362 73.12 -36.95 -57.47
N ASP A 363 73.77 -35.97 -58.10
CA ASP A 363 73.67 -34.55 -57.78
C ASP A 363 72.24 -34.02 -58.03
N MET A 364 71.62 -34.44 -59.15
CA MET A 364 70.22 -34.13 -59.45
C MET A 364 69.27 -34.88 -58.50
N GLN A 365 69.52 -36.15 -58.21
CA GLN A 365 68.76 -36.94 -57.23
C GLN A 365 68.80 -36.28 -55.83
N SER A 366 69.94 -35.72 -55.43
CA SER A 366 70.12 -34.96 -54.19
C SER A 366 69.30 -33.67 -54.20
N LYS A 367 69.31 -32.91 -55.30
CA LYS A 367 68.49 -31.70 -55.49
C LYS A 367 66.99 -32.01 -55.45
N CYS A 368 66.52 -33.07 -56.13
CA CYS A 368 65.12 -33.51 -56.07
C CYS A 368 64.70 -33.92 -54.65
N LYS A 369 65.57 -34.59 -53.87
CA LYS A 369 65.30 -34.91 -52.46
C LYS A 369 65.13 -33.66 -51.61
N LYS A 370 66.04 -32.67 -51.74
CA LYS A 370 65.93 -31.38 -51.02
C LYS A 370 64.64 -30.63 -51.34
N LEU A 371 64.32 -30.47 -52.62
CA LEU A 371 63.06 -29.85 -53.06
C LEU A 371 61.82 -30.61 -52.54
N THR A 372 61.91 -31.93 -52.38
CA THR A 372 60.82 -32.73 -51.77
C THR A 372 60.65 -32.42 -50.28
N CYS A 373 61.76 -32.27 -49.52
CA CYS A 373 61.71 -31.84 -48.12
C CYS A 373 61.16 -30.41 -47.98
N GLU A 374 61.68 -29.46 -48.77
CA GLU A 374 61.24 -28.06 -48.79
C GLU A 374 59.73 -27.96 -49.11
N LEU A 375 59.23 -28.77 -50.04
CA LEU A 375 57.79 -28.86 -50.33
C LEU A 375 56.97 -29.49 -49.18
N GLN A 376 57.51 -30.46 -48.45
CA GLN A 376 56.85 -31.04 -47.27
C GLN A 376 56.80 -30.02 -46.11
N GLU A 377 57.89 -29.29 -45.88
CA GLU A 377 57.97 -28.21 -44.90
C GLU A 377 56.96 -27.09 -45.22
N LEU A 378 56.89 -26.64 -46.47
CA LEU A 378 55.89 -25.65 -46.92
C LEU A 378 54.45 -26.15 -46.76
N HIS A 379 54.18 -27.44 -47.02
CA HIS A 379 52.87 -28.03 -46.76
C HIS A 379 52.52 -28.09 -45.27
N HIS A 380 53.50 -28.33 -44.40
CA HIS A 380 53.30 -28.29 -42.95
C HIS A 380 53.02 -26.86 -42.47
N HIS A 381 53.82 -25.88 -42.90
CA HIS A 381 53.59 -24.45 -42.59
C HIS A 381 52.22 -23.95 -43.06
N ARG A 382 51.73 -24.42 -44.22
CA ARG A 382 50.37 -24.07 -44.67
C ARG A 382 49.31 -24.65 -43.74
N ARG A 383 49.41 -25.93 -43.35
CA ARG A 383 48.46 -26.56 -42.42
C ARG A 383 48.41 -25.85 -41.07
N THR A 384 49.57 -25.58 -40.46
CA THR A 384 49.61 -24.87 -39.16
C THR A 384 49.10 -23.44 -39.27
N SER A 385 49.36 -22.74 -40.38
CA SER A 385 48.76 -21.42 -40.65
C SER A 385 47.24 -21.49 -40.83
N GLU A 386 46.71 -22.51 -41.49
CA GLU A 386 45.25 -22.72 -41.61
C GLU A 386 44.63 -23.09 -40.25
N GLU A 387 45.33 -23.86 -39.41
CA GLU A 387 44.90 -24.27 -38.06
C GLU A 387 44.87 -23.09 -37.08
N GLU A 388 45.90 -22.23 -37.08
CA GLU A 388 45.90 -20.97 -36.32
C GLU A 388 44.84 -19.98 -36.86
N GLN A 389 44.60 -19.91 -38.17
CA GLN A 389 43.48 -19.10 -38.70
C GLN A 389 42.13 -19.61 -38.18
N ARG A 390 41.90 -20.94 -38.19
CA ARG A 390 40.70 -21.56 -37.59
C ARG A 390 40.63 -21.37 -36.07
N ARG A 391 41.76 -21.14 -35.39
CA ARG A 391 41.83 -20.85 -33.95
C ARG A 391 41.45 -19.39 -33.66
N LEU A 392 42.12 -18.43 -34.32
CA LEU A 392 41.81 -17.00 -34.19
C LEU A 392 40.35 -16.70 -34.55
N GLN A 393 39.77 -17.39 -35.54
CA GLN A 393 38.35 -17.25 -35.88
C GLN A 393 37.40 -17.75 -34.77
N ARG A 394 37.80 -18.79 -34.01
CA ARG A 394 37.05 -19.24 -32.81
C ARG A 394 37.20 -18.26 -31.66
N GLU A 395 38.42 -17.81 -31.37
CA GLU A 395 38.70 -16.83 -30.31
C GLU A 395 37.96 -15.51 -30.56
N LEU A 396 37.92 -15.02 -31.80
CA LEU A 396 37.11 -13.85 -32.20
C LEU A 396 35.61 -14.07 -31.96
N LYS A 397 35.06 -15.25 -32.29
CA LYS A 397 33.64 -15.57 -32.04
C LYS A 397 33.34 -15.65 -30.54
N CYS A 398 34.25 -16.19 -29.72
CA CYS A 398 34.12 -16.16 -28.27
C CYS A 398 34.10 -14.73 -27.73
N ALA A 399 35.03 -13.87 -28.15
CA ALA A 399 35.07 -12.46 -27.75
C ALA A 399 33.80 -11.69 -28.17
N GLN A 400 33.24 -11.96 -29.36
CA GLN A 400 31.96 -11.40 -29.79
C GLN A 400 30.79 -11.84 -28.90
N ASN A 401 30.73 -13.12 -28.53
CA ASN A 401 29.72 -13.65 -27.61
C ASN A 401 29.87 -13.08 -26.19
N GLU A 402 31.10 -12.84 -25.73
CA GLU A 402 31.37 -12.19 -24.43
C GLU A 402 30.91 -10.73 -24.44
N VAL A 403 31.22 -9.96 -25.49
CA VAL A 403 30.71 -8.58 -25.65
C VAL A 403 29.19 -8.53 -25.66
N LEU A 404 28.51 -9.47 -26.34
CA LEU A 404 27.05 -9.60 -26.30
C LEU A 404 26.52 -9.90 -24.90
N ARG A 405 27.17 -10.80 -24.13
CA ARG A 405 26.84 -11.07 -22.72
C ARG A 405 27.06 -9.86 -21.81
N PHE A 406 28.08 -9.05 -22.06
CA PHE A 406 28.28 -7.79 -21.34
C PHE A 406 27.23 -6.73 -21.70
N GLN A 407 26.74 -6.70 -22.95
CA GLN A 407 25.65 -5.82 -23.35
C GLN A 407 24.32 -6.22 -22.70
N THR A 408 23.96 -7.52 -22.70
CA THR A 408 22.70 -7.98 -22.07
C THR A 408 22.73 -7.91 -20.55
N SER A 409 23.86 -8.23 -19.91
CA SER A 409 23.98 -7.99 -18.46
C SER A 409 23.98 -6.50 -18.12
N HIS A 410 24.49 -5.62 -18.99
CA HIS A 410 24.38 -4.19 -18.76
C HIS A 410 22.94 -3.68 -18.88
N SER A 411 22.15 -4.11 -19.88
CA SER A 411 20.73 -3.72 -19.97
C SER A 411 19.92 -4.21 -18.76
N VAL A 412 20.14 -5.44 -18.29
CA VAL A 412 19.49 -5.95 -17.07
C VAL A 412 19.91 -5.15 -15.82
N THR A 413 21.18 -4.73 -15.70
CA THR A 413 21.60 -3.88 -14.57
C THR A 413 21.03 -2.47 -14.63
N GLN A 414 20.85 -1.88 -15.83
CA GLN A 414 20.14 -0.60 -15.99
C GLN A 414 18.66 -0.72 -15.63
N GLU A 415 18.00 -1.81 -16.06
CA GLU A 415 16.59 -2.05 -15.73
C GLU A 415 16.40 -2.22 -14.22
N LEU A 416 17.22 -3.03 -13.56
CA LEU A 416 17.20 -3.18 -12.09
C LEU A 416 17.48 -1.86 -11.35
N GLN A 417 18.36 -1.00 -11.88
CA GLN A 417 18.58 0.35 -11.33
C GLN A 417 17.35 1.24 -11.49
N CYS A 418 16.66 1.18 -12.63
CA CYS A 418 15.41 1.92 -12.87
C CYS A 418 14.28 1.43 -11.96
N GLN A 419 14.13 0.11 -11.79
CA GLN A 419 13.16 -0.51 -10.86
C GLN A 419 13.46 -0.10 -9.41
N LEU A 420 14.73 -0.14 -8.99
CA LEU A 420 15.16 0.30 -7.65
C LEU A 420 14.85 1.79 -7.43
N GLN A 421 15.11 2.65 -8.41
CA GLN A 421 14.80 4.08 -8.34
C GLN A 421 13.29 4.33 -8.25
N LYS A 422 12.47 3.59 -9.01
CA LYS A 422 11.00 3.65 -8.93
C LYS A 422 10.50 3.25 -7.54
N LEU A 423 10.98 2.13 -7.00
CA LEU A 423 10.65 1.68 -5.65
C LEU A 423 11.08 2.69 -4.58
N GLN A 424 12.26 3.30 -4.74
CA GLN A 424 12.76 4.33 -3.80
C GLN A 424 11.88 5.59 -3.81
N LEU A 425 11.37 6.01 -4.98
CA LEU A 425 10.40 7.11 -5.10
C LEU A 425 9.03 6.74 -4.51
N GLN A 426 8.54 5.52 -4.73
CA GLN A 426 7.27 5.06 -4.13
C GLN A 426 7.36 5.02 -2.60
N CYS A 427 8.46 4.51 -2.03
CA CYS A 427 8.72 4.57 -0.58
C CYS A 427 8.75 6.00 -0.02
N GLN A 428 9.21 6.98 -0.81
CA GLN A 428 9.17 8.39 -0.42
C GLN A 428 7.74 8.94 -0.44
N SER A 429 6.95 8.68 -1.49
CA SER A 429 5.53 9.10 -1.55
C SER A 429 4.73 8.53 -0.38
N ILE A 430 4.85 7.22 -0.14
CA ILE A 430 4.18 6.52 0.96
C ILE A 430 4.59 7.10 2.32
N SER A 431 5.86 7.48 2.52
CA SER A 431 6.23 8.17 3.76
C SER A 431 5.55 9.53 3.88
N CYS A 432 5.57 10.35 2.83
CA CYS A 432 4.95 11.68 2.85
C CYS A 432 3.42 11.61 3.06
N GLU A 433 2.74 10.60 2.52
CA GLU A 433 1.32 10.33 2.78
C GLU A 433 1.08 9.86 4.21
N LYS A 434 1.90 8.92 4.72
CA LYS A 434 1.87 8.48 6.11
C LYS A 434 2.12 9.64 7.09
N ASP A 435 2.97 10.60 6.74
CA ASP A 435 3.24 11.80 7.55
C ASP A 435 2.03 12.76 7.54
N LYS A 436 1.43 13.04 6.37
CA LYS A 436 0.15 13.79 6.28
C LYS A 436 -0.99 13.14 7.09
N LEU A 437 -1.11 11.81 7.02
CA LEU A 437 -2.11 11.06 7.78
C LEU A 437 -1.86 11.14 9.29
N LEU A 438 -0.59 11.27 9.71
CA LEU A 438 -0.23 11.50 11.11
C LEU A 438 -0.68 12.89 11.58
N ASP A 439 -0.48 13.92 10.76
CA ASP A 439 -0.93 15.30 11.05
C ASP A 439 -2.47 15.39 11.12
N VAL A 440 -3.18 14.77 10.18
CA VAL A 440 -4.66 14.68 10.21
C VAL A 440 -5.14 13.91 11.44
N GLN A 441 -4.50 12.78 11.79
CA GLN A 441 -4.82 12.03 13.00
C GLN A 441 -4.59 12.87 14.27
N GLN A 442 -3.52 13.67 14.31
CA GLN A 442 -3.24 14.52 15.46
C GLN A 442 -4.22 15.70 15.56
N HIS A 443 -4.54 16.35 14.45
CA HIS A 443 -5.58 17.39 14.40
C HIS A 443 -6.94 16.85 14.88
N LEU A 444 -7.35 15.66 14.43
CA LEU A 444 -8.58 15.02 14.90
C LEU A 444 -8.56 14.72 16.42
N ARG A 445 -7.42 14.28 16.98
CA ARG A 445 -7.28 14.09 18.45
C ARG A 445 -7.45 15.39 19.23
N ASP A 446 -6.84 16.48 18.76
CA ASP A 446 -6.90 17.75 19.48
C ASP A 446 -8.28 18.41 19.33
N THR A 447 -8.91 18.32 18.15
CA THR A 447 -10.31 18.70 17.92
C THR A 447 -11.27 17.89 18.80
N LEU A 448 -11.09 16.58 18.94
CA LEU A 448 -11.88 15.75 19.87
C LEU A 448 -11.68 16.18 21.33
N ARG A 449 -10.46 16.53 21.74
CA ARG A 449 -10.19 17.05 23.10
C ARG A 449 -10.89 18.38 23.36
N CYS A 450 -10.98 19.27 22.36
CA CYS A 450 -11.74 20.51 22.46
C CYS A 450 -13.23 20.24 22.66
N HIS A 451 -13.84 19.36 21.86
CA HIS A 451 -15.25 18.98 22.03
C HIS A 451 -15.49 18.28 23.38
N GLU A 452 -14.57 17.43 23.86
CA GLU A 452 -14.69 16.81 25.17
C GLU A 452 -14.71 17.85 26.30
N ALA A 453 -13.83 18.86 26.23
CA ALA A 453 -13.80 19.97 27.19
C ALA A 453 -15.08 20.83 27.11
N GLU A 454 -15.62 21.09 25.93
CA GLU A 454 -16.89 21.80 25.74
C GLU A 454 -18.07 21.02 26.33
N VAL A 455 -18.17 19.72 26.10
CA VAL A 455 -19.22 18.88 26.69
C VAL A 455 -19.04 18.73 28.22
N GLN A 456 -17.81 18.82 28.75
CA GLN A 456 -17.59 18.98 30.19
C GLN A 456 -18.08 20.33 30.72
N HIS A 457 -17.81 21.44 30.01
CA HIS A 457 -18.32 22.77 30.35
C HIS A 457 -19.86 22.84 30.33
N LEU A 458 -20.49 22.34 29.26
CA LEU A 458 -21.95 22.30 29.12
C LEU A 458 -22.61 21.47 30.23
N ARG A 459 -22.01 20.36 30.66
CA ARG A 459 -22.47 19.61 31.86
C ARG A 459 -22.42 20.46 33.12
N GLY A 460 -21.38 21.27 33.31
CA GLY A 460 -21.29 22.24 34.40
C GLY A 460 -22.43 23.27 34.35
N VAL A 461 -22.69 23.86 33.18
CA VAL A 461 -23.80 24.80 32.96
C VAL A 461 -25.14 24.15 33.31
N VAL A 462 -25.42 22.92 32.84
CA VAL A 462 -26.64 22.17 33.18
C VAL A 462 -26.78 21.97 34.69
N THR A 463 -25.70 21.59 35.41
CA THR A 463 -25.77 21.46 36.88
C THR A 463 -26.10 22.78 37.59
N THR A 464 -25.51 23.90 37.16
CA THR A 464 -25.83 25.21 37.76
C THR A 464 -27.26 25.69 37.46
N TYR A 465 -27.78 25.40 36.27
CA TYR A 465 -29.18 25.64 35.92
C TYR A 465 -30.14 24.80 36.78
N GLN A 466 -29.80 23.53 36.99
CA GLN A 466 -30.63 22.64 37.80
C GLN A 466 -30.66 23.07 39.28
N GLU A 467 -29.51 23.42 39.86
CA GLU A 467 -29.46 24.06 41.19
C GLU A 467 -30.32 25.33 41.27
N SER A 468 -30.29 26.18 40.23
CA SER A 468 -31.10 27.40 40.18
C SER A 468 -32.60 27.10 40.05
N SER A 469 -32.97 26.03 39.35
CA SER A 469 -34.35 25.57 39.23
C SER A 469 -34.88 25.01 40.55
N GLU A 470 -34.06 24.26 41.29
CA GLU A 470 -34.39 23.72 42.61
C GLU A 470 -34.60 24.86 43.63
N LYS A 471 -33.69 25.85 43.66
CA LYS A 471 -33.82 27.07 44.48
C LYS A 471 -35.07 27.89 44.12
N SER A 472 -35.39 28.00 42.83
CA SER A 472 -36.62 28.69 42.37
C SER A 472 -37.90 27.97 42.82
N ALA A 473 -37.91 26.64 42.76
CA ALA A 473 -39.03 25.81 43.22
C ALA A 473 -39.22 25.90 44.74
N GLU A 474 -38.13 25.95 45.51
CA GLU A 474 -38.16 26.17 46.96
C GLU A 474 -38.76 27.56 47.30
N VAL A 475 -38.30 28.62 46.64
CA VAL A 475 -38.85 29.98 46.81
C VAL A 475 -40.34 30.02 46.42
N HIS A 476 -40.76 29.31 45.38
CA HIS A 476 -42.18 29.18 45.01
C HIS A 476 -43.00 28.45 46.09
N ALA A 477 -42.45 27.41 46.74
CA ALA A 477 -43.11 26.72 47.84
C ALA A 477 -43.28 27.64 49.07
N GLN A 478 -42.24 28.38 49.44
CA GLN A 478 -42.28 29.38 50.52
C GLN A 478 -43.28 30.52 50.22
N LEU A 479 -43.37 30.96 48.96
CA LEU A 479 -44.36 31.96 48.53
C LEU A 479 -45.80 31.43 48.60
N GLN A 480 -46.03 30.15 48.27
CA GLN A 480 -47.35 29.53 48.46
C GLN A 480 -47.72 29.40 49.95
N GLU A 481 -46.77 29.04 50.81
CA GLU A 481 -47.03 28.90 52.25
C GLU A 481 -47.32 30.25 52.91
N THR A 482 -46.51 31.28 52.65
CA THR A 482 -46.78 32.65 53.13
C THR A 482 -48.11 33.18 52.61
N LYS A 483 -48.50 32.89 51.36
CA LYS A 483 -49.84 33.21 50.83
C LYS A 483 -50.98 32.50 51.57
N ARG A 484 -50.83 31.21 51.91
CA ARG A 484 -51.81 30.46 52.73
C ARG A 484 -51.93 31.04 54.14
N LEU A 485 -50.80 31.39 54.77
CA LEU A 485 -50.77 32.01 56.10
C LEU A 485 -51.45 33.39 56.09
N TYR A 486 -51.21 34.21 55.06
CA TYR A 486 -51.88 35.49 54.87
C TYR A 486 -53.41 35.32 54.72
N GLN A 487 -53.86 34.38 53.88
CA GLN A 487 -55.28 34.06 53.71
C GLN A 487 -55.93 33.63 55.04
N CYS A 488 -55.29 32.74 55.79
CA CYS A 488 -55.75 32.31 57.12
C CYS A 488 -55.82 33.49 58.12
N SER A 489 -54.82 34.40 58.09
CA SER A 489 -54.83 35.61 58.90
C SER A 489 -55.95 36.58 58.51
N GLN A 490 -56.29 36.66 57.22
CA GLN A 490 -57.39 37.50 56.75
C GLN A 490 -58.76 36.91 57.15
N GLU A 491 -58.95 35.60 57.02
CA GLU A 491 -60.16 34.94 57.53
C GLU A 491 -60.34 35.12 59.06
N THR A 492 -59.26 35.08 59.84
CA THR A 492 -59.37 35.29 61.30
C THR A 492 -59.66 36.76 61.64
N LEU A 493 -59.15 37.72 60.86
CA LEU A 493 -59.53 39.13 60.97
C LEU A 493 -61.02 39.35 60.60
N ASP A 494 -61.52 38.73 59.54
CA ASP A 494 -62.92 38.88 59.13
C ASP A 494 -63.89 38.17 60.10
N ARG A 495 -63.48 37.03 60.69
CA ARG A 495 -64.17 36.43 61.84
C ARG A 495 -64.20 37.37 63.06
N GLN A 496 -63.12 38.11 63.33
CA GLN A 496 -63.10 39.10 64.41
C GLN A 496 -64.02 40.28 64.14
N LYS A 497 -64.02 40.84 62.92
CA LYS A 497 -64.98 41.90 62.52
C LYS A 497 -66.42 41.47 62.78
N HIS A 498 -66.81 40.29 62.28
CA HIS A 498 -68.17 39.78 62.46
C HIS A 498 -68.56 39.62 63.94
N MET A 499 -67.63 39.19 64.80
CA MET A 499 -67.83 39.14 66.25
C MET A 499 -68.01 40.53 66.88
N TYR A 500 -67.30 41.56 66.40
CA TYR A 500 -67.49 42.95 66.84
C TYR A 500 -68.84 43.52 66.35
N ASP A 501 -69.19 43.30 65.07
CA ASP A 501 -70.46 43.74 64.48
C ASP A 501 -71.66 43.14 65.23
N GLN A 502 -71.56 41.86 65.63
CA GLN A 502 -72.56 41.20 66.46
C GLN A 502 -72.61 41.80 67.87
N LEU A 503 -71.46 42.09 68.50
CA LEU A 503 -71.41 42.69 69.82
C LEU A 503 -72.00 44.12 69.84
N GLU A 504 -71.83 44.88 68.75
CA GLU A 504 -72.43 46.21 68.58
C GLU A 504 -73.95 46.12 68.40
N GLN A 505 -74.46 45.12 67.66
CA GLN A 505 -75.90 44.85 67.56
C GLN A 505 -76.52 44.51 68.93
N GLU A 506 -75.89 43.62 69.70
CA GLU A 506 -76.31 43.28 71.07
C GLU A 506 -76.25 44.50 72.01
N PHE A 507 -75.23 45.35 71.88
CA PHE A 507 -75.12 46.61 72.64
C PHE A 507 -76.25 47.61 72.28
N LEU A 508 -76.61 47.73 71.00
CA LEU A 508 -77.73 48.56 70.54
C LEU A 508 -79.07 48.02 71.06
N LEU A 509 -79.27 46.70 71.05
CA LEU A 509 -80.44 46.05 71.65
C LEU A 509 -80.52 46.34 73.16
N CYS A 510 -79.43 46.14 73.91
CA CYS A 510 -79.37 46.47 75.33
C CYS A 510 -79.64 47.97 75.60
N GLN A 511 -79.16 48.87 74.73
CA GLN A 511 -79.47 50.30 74.83
C GLN A 511 -80.95 50.58 74.58
N GLN A 512 -81.59 49.89 73.62
CA GLN A 512 -83.01 50.00 73.35
C GLN A 512 -83.87 49.44 74.50
N GLU A 513 -83.49 48.31 75.09
CA GLU A 513 -84.13 47.77 76.30
C GLU A 513 -84.01 48.74 77.48
N LEU A 514 -82.84 49.36 77.69
CA LEU A 514 -82.66 50.40 78.71
C LEU A 514 -83.50 51.66 78.44
N GLN A 515 -83.73 52.03 77.18
CA GLN A 515 -84.69 53.09 76.83
C GLN A 515 -86.14 52.66 77.12
N GLN A 516 -86.53 51.42 76.81
CA GLN A 516 -87.86 50.89 77.12
C GLN A 516 -88.09 50.86 78.64
N LEU A 517 -87.12 50.35 79.42
CA LEU A 517 -87.16 50.34 80.89
C LEU A 517 -87.25 51.77 81.46
N ARG A 518 -86.47 52.72 80.94
CA ARG A 518 -86.59 54.15 81.32
C ARG A 518 -87.99 54.70 81.00
N SER A 519 -88.59 54.32 79.87
CA SER A 519 -89.94 54.77 79.49
C SER A 519 -91.03 54.18 80.41
N THR A 520 -90.97 52.89 80.74
CA THR A 520 -91.94 52.24 81.65
C THR A 520 -91.80 52.76 83.08
N GLN A 521 -90.57 53.03 83.52
CA GLN A 521 -90.30 53.62 84.83
C GLN A 521 -90.82 55.06 84.97
N SER A 522 -91.01 55.79 83.86
CA SER A 522 -91.64 57.13 83.87
C SER A 522 -93.18 57.13 83.99
N ILE A 523 -93.81 55.95 84.02
CA ILE A 523 -95.28 55.78 83.99
C ILE A 523 -95.84 55.18 85.30
N LEU A 524 -94.98 54.76 86.25
CA LEU A 524 -95.41 53.92 87.39
C LEU A 524 -94.85 54.30 88.78
N GLU A 525 -94.84 55.61 89.11
CA GLU A 525 -94.50 56.10 90.47
C GLU A 525 -95.70 56.70 91.22
N ASP A 526 -96.51 55.85 91.89
CA ASP A 526 -97.28 56.26 93.08
C ASP A 526 -97.59 55.07 94.03
N LYS A 527 -97.31 55.24 95.33
CA LYS A 527 -97.64 54.39 96.52
C LYS A 527 -97.36 52.86 96.49
N GLY A 528 -96.50 52.39 97.39
CA GLY A 528 -96.53 50.99 97.86
C GLY A 528 -95.44 50.52 98.85
N LYS A 529 -95.71 50.53 100.17
CA LYS A 529 -94.82 49.97 101.22
C LYS A 529 -94.83 48.42 101.25
N CYS A 530 -93.68 47.75 101.48
CA CYS A 530 -93.47 46.88 102.67
C CYS A 530 -92.08 46.17 102.83
N ALA A 531 -91.52 46.29 104.04
CA ALA A 531 -90.86 45.26 104.90
C ALA A 531 -89.73 44.28 104.42
N ASN A 532 -88.55 44.44 105.05
CA ASN A 532 -87.72 43.43 105.75
C ASN A 532 -87.01 42.26 104.99
N LYS A 533 -85.66 42.32 104.87
CA LYS A 533 -84.69 41.54 105.73
C LYS A 533 -83.18 41.73 105.41
N SER A 534 -82.45 42.28 106.40
CA SER A 534 -81.06 41.97 106.85
C SER A 534 -79.97 41.38 105.92
N SER A 535 -78.96 42.23 105.60
CA SER A 535 -77.48 42.06 105.81
C SER A 535 -76.67 40.92 105.14
N PRO A 536 -75.32 41.00 105.04
CA PRO A 536 -74.39 42.12 105.32
C PRO A 536 -73.55 42.55 104.09
N ALA A 537 -72.63 43.51 104.27
CA ALA A 537 -71.66 43.92 103.24
C ALA A 537 -70.28 43.25 103.43
N PRO A 538 -69.52 42.99 102.34
CA PRO A 538 -68.10 42.64 102.39
C PRO A 538 -67.19 43.86 102.12
N ASP A 539 -66.05 43.92 102.79
CA ASP A 539 -64.94 44.83 102.49
C ASP A 539 -64.14 44.38 101.24
N PRO A 540 -63.38 45.28 100.56
CA PRO A 540 -62.91 45.04 99.20
C PRO A 540 -61.56 44.31 99.11
N PRO A 541 -61.30 43.58 98.00
CA PRO A 541 -59.94 43.19 97.61
C PRO A 541 -59.18 44.38 97.02
N ILE A 542 -57.93 44.55 97.45
CA ILE A 542 -56.91 45.40 96.80
C ILE A 542 -55.78 44.46 96.33
N PHE A 543 -54.98 44.92 95.37
CA PHE A 543 -53.88 44.21 94.68
C PHE A 543 -54.33 43.20 93.60
N SER A 544 -53.74 43.13 92.40
CA SER A 544 -53.11 44.16 91.52
C SER A 544 -52.66 43.44 90.23
N LEU A 545 -53.35 43.63 89.10
CA LEU A 545 -53.03 42.89 87.87
C LEU A 545 -51.69 43.20 87.16
N PRO A 546 -51.04 44.39 87.23
CA PRO A 546 -49.91 44.69 86.33
C PRO A 546 -48.63 43.87 86.61
N LEU A 547 -48.51 43.26 87.79
CA LEU A 547 -47.31 42.53 88.20
C LEU A 547 -47.16 41.17 87.48
N VAL A 548 -48.27 40.49 87.16
CA VAL A 548 -48.23 39.21 86.42
C VAL A 548 -47.86 39.44 84.95
N GLY A 549 -48.42 40.47 84.32
CA GLY A 549 -48.10 40.84 82.94
C GLY A 549 -46.62 41.18 82.73
N LEU A 550 -46.02 41.92 83.67
CA LEU A 550 -44.59 42.24 83.64
C LEU A 550 -43.70 40.99 83.71
N VAL A 551 -44.05 39.99 84.53
CA VAL A 551 -43.29 38.74 84.62
C VAL A 551 -43.39 37.93 83.32
N VAL A 552 -44.56 37.86 82.69
CA VAL A 552 -44.75 37.14 81.41
C VAL A 552 -43.99 37.82 80.27
N ILE A 553 -44.05 39.15 80.16
CA ILE A 553 -43.30 39.91 79.14
C ILE A 553 -41.78 39.75 79.34
N SER A 554 -41.32 39.76 80.60
CA SER A 554 -39.90 39.53 80.93
C SER A 554 -39.43 38.14 80.51
N ALA A 555 -40.25 37.11 80.74
CA ALA A 555 -39.94 35.74 80.35
C ALA A 555 -39.89 35.56 78.82
N LEU A 556 -40.85 36.13 78.09
CA LEU A 556 -40.89 36.07 76.62
C LEU A 556 -39.69 36.76 75.98
N LEU A 557 -39.28 37.94 76.49
CA LEU A 557 -38.06 38.61 76.05
C LEU A 557 -36.80 37.77 76.33
N TRP A 558 -36.74 37.07 77.47
CA TRP A 558 -35.60 36.21 77.80
C TRP A 558 -35.50 34.98 76.88
N CYS A 559 -36.63 34.35 76.55
CA CYS A 559 -36.67 33.25 75.59
C CYS A 559 -36.24 33.71 74.20
N TRP A 560 -36.79 34.81 73.70
CA TRP A 560 -36.46 35.34 72.37
C TRP A 560 -34.98 35.71 72.24
N TRP A 561 -34.40 36.36 73.27
CA TRP A 561 -32.98 36.74 73.25
C TRP A 561 -32.06 35.51 73.22
N ALA A 562 -32.39 34.45 73.97
CA ALA A 562 -31.64 33.20 73.98
C ALA A 562 -31.64 32.53 72.60
N GLU A 563 -32.80 32.46 71.94
CA GLU A 563 -32.97 31.79 70.64
C GLU A 563 -32.29 32.56 69.49
N THR A 564 -32.12 33.88 69.61
CA THR A 564 -31.30 34.69 68.68
C THR A 564 -29.79 34.64 68.95
N SER A 565 -29.31 33.86 69.92
CA SER A 565 -27.92 33.87 70.39
C SER A 565 -27.15 32.55 70.24
N SER A 566 -27.71 31.60 69.47
CA SER A 566 -27.14 30.27 69.18
C SER A 566 -26.79 30.07 67.71
#